data_AF-A0A3A8NBC0-F1
#
_entry.id   AF-A0A3A8NBC0-F1
#
_cell.length_a   1.000
_cell.length_b   1.000
_cell.length_c   1.000
_cell.angle_alpha   90.00
_cell.angle_beta   90.00
_cell.angle_gamma   90.00
#
_symmetry.space_group_name_H-M   'P 1'
#
loop_
_entity.id
_entity.type
_entity.pdbx_description
1 polymer ?
#
loop_
_entity_poly.entity_id
_entity_poly.type
_entity_poly.pdbx_seq_one_letter_code
_entity_poly.pdbx_strand_id
1 'polypeptide(L)'
;MEGASLTLSPHCQEGGRMPQSDSSPRTQSPAVPPWRSVRIDDVEPVIVGPGCLRRDLPSTRDVRVWVVDMVPGSQWPSVDVHDTGEEVFVMSGELIEGEQRLGPGSYLFFPPGSRHQPRTETGVRLFGINPVAPVVAR
;
A
#
# COMPACT_ATOMS: atom_id res chain seq x y z
N MET A 1 -10.24 -55.39 -80.26
CA MET A 1 -11.17 -54.27 -80.49
C MET A 1 -10.87 -53.27 -79.39
N GLU A 2 -9.92 -52.37 -79.61
CA GLU A 2 -10.19 -50.98 -80.07
C GLU A 2 -11.24 -50.31 -79.18
N GLY A 3 -11.01 -49.17 -78.53
CA GLY A 3 -9.93 -48.22 -78.59
C GLY A 3 -10.29 -47.02 -77.72
N ALA A 4 -9.26 -46.25 -77.35
CA ALA A 4 -9.24 -44.82 -77.03
C ALA A 4 -10.29 -44.22 -76.07
N SER A 5 -9.81 -43.51 -75.04
CA SER A 5 -9.82 -42.05 -75.10
C SER A 5 -8.98 -41.45 -73.96
N LEU A 6 -8.03 -40.61 -74.35
CA LEU A 6 -7.22 -39.74 -73.51
C LEU A 6 -8.00 -38.44 -73.25
N THR A 7 -8.07 -38.00 -71.99
CA THR A 7 -8.27 -36.58 -71.67
C THR A 7 -7.28 -36.15 -70.59
N LEU A 8 -6.30 -35.36 -71.03
CA LEU A 8 -5.45 -34.49 -70.23
C LEU A 8 -6.22 -33.22 -69.85
N SER A 9 -6.00 -32.69 -68.64
CA SER A 9 -5.92 -31.25 -68.28
C SER A 9 -5.78 -31.11 -66.74
N PRO A 10 -5.35 -29.96 -66.19
CA PRO A 10 -3.96 -29.54 -66.11
C PRO A 10 -3.50 -29.33 -64.65
N HIS A 11 -2.18 -29.18 -64.47
CA HIS A 11 -1.59 -28.65 -63.24
C HIS A 11 -2.14 -27.26 -62.87
N CYS A 12 -2.48 -27.08 -61.60
CA CYS A 12 -2.47 -25.77 -60.93
C CYS A 12 -1.45 -25.82 -59.79
N GLN A 13 -0.50 -24.89 -59.86
CA GLN A 13 0.68 -24.71 -59.02
C GLN A 13 0.41 -24.73 -57.50
N GLU A 14 1.30 -25.41 -56.78
CA GLU A 14 1.55 -25.17 -55.37
C GLU A 14 2.10 -23.75 -55.17
N GLY A 15 1.24 -22.84 -54.71
CA GLY A 15 1.66 -21.58 -54.09
C GLY A 15 2.09 -21.83 -52.66
N GLY A 16 3.29 -22.37 -52.46
CA GLY A 16 3.90 -22.56 -51.14
C GLY A 16 4.12 -21.23 -50.43
N ARG A 17 3.18 -20.81 -49.58
CA ARG A 17 3.42 -19.76 -48.59
C ARG A 17 4.20 -20.38 -47.44
N MET A 18 5.50 -20.13 -47.36
CA MET A 18 6.29 -20.43 -46.16
C MET A 18 5.56 -19.81 -44.95
N PRO A 19 5.20 -20.59 -43.91
CA PRO A 19 4.80 -19.99 -42.65
C PRO A 19 6.05 -19.33 -42.08
N GLN A 20 6.05 -17.99 -42.00
CA GLN A 20 7.07 -17.30 -41.23
C GLN A 20 6.87 -17.68 -39.76
N SER A 21 7.68 -18.63 -39.30
CA SER A 21 7.83 -18.93 -37.88
C SER A 21 8.61 -17.78 -37.25
N ASP A 22 7.92 -16.68 -36.95
CA ASP A 22 8.45 -15.69 -36.02
C ASP A 22 8.29 -16.25 -34.60
N SER A 23 9.06 -17.30 -34.30
CA SER A 23 9.18 -17.90 -32.98
C SER A 23 10.35 -17.26 -32.24
N SER A 24 10.36 -15.94 -32.19
CA SER A 24 11.18 -15.24 -31.21
C SER A 24 10.48 -15.38 -29.85
N PRO A 25 11.10 -15.96 -28.81
CA PRO A 25 10.46 -16.07 -27.50
C PRO A 25 10.21 -14.66 -26.98
N ARG A 26 8.94 -14.28 -26.91
CA ARG A 26 8.52 -13.01 -26.33
C ARG A 26 8.84 -13.10 -24.84
N THR A 27 9.99 -12.55 -24.43
CA THR A 27 10.33 -12.41 -23.01
C THR A 27 9.22 -11.60 -22.36
N GLN A 28 8.31 -12.29 -21.68
CA GLN A 28 7.32 -11.63 -20.84
C GLN A 28 8.11 -11.04 -19.67
N SER A 29 8.32 -9.72 -19.70
CA SER A 29 8.74 -9.00 -18.51
C SER A 29 7.79 -9.38 -17.38
N PRO A 30 8.29 -9.77 -16.20
CA PRO A 30 7.42 -10.15 -15.10
C PRO A 30 6.49 -8.96 -14.80
N ALA A 31 5.19 -9.20 -14.88
CA ALA A 31 4.18 -8.19 -14.57
C ALA A 31 4.32 -7.82 -13.09
N VAL A 32 4.71 -6.58 -12.80
CA VAL A 32 4.73 -6.06 -11.43
C VAL A 32 3.28 -6.04 -10.93
N PRO A 33 2.95 -6.68 -9.80
CA PRO A 33 1.60 -6.69 -9.28
C PRO A 33 1.13 -5.27 -8.93
N PRO A 34 -0.18 -4.95 -9.06
CA PRO A 34 -0.71 -3.62 -8.77
C PRO A 34 -0.81 -3.32 -7.26
N TRP A 35 -0.19 -4.14 -6.42
CA TRP A 35 -0.21 -4.04 -4.96
C TRP A 35 1.20 -4.29 -4.41
N ARG A 36 1.49 -3.68 -3.26
CA ARG A 36 2.75 -3.84 -2.53
C ARG A 36 2.44 -4.22 -1.09
N SER A 37 3.23 -5.14 -0.54
CA SER A 37 3.24 -5.44 0.89
C SER A 37 4.55 -4.97 1.52
N VAL A 38 4.48 -4.63 2.81
CA VAL A 38 5.64 -4.42 3.69
C VAL A 38 5.36 -5.13 5.01
N ARG A 39 6.39 -5.68 5.65
CA ARG A 39 6.30 -6.04 7.07
C ARG A 39 6.55 -4.77 7.86
N ILE A 40 5.66 -4.43 8.80
CA ILE A 40 5.74 -3.18 9.56
C ILE A 40 7.10 -3.05 10.24
N ASP A 41 7.57 -4.10 10.91
CA ASP A 41 8.82 -4.05 11.67
C ASP A 41 10.08 -3.94 10.79
N ASP A 42 9.98 -4.17 9.48
CA ASP A 42 11.07 -3.98 8.51
C ASP A 42 11.12 -2.55 7.96
N VAL A 43 10.12 -1.70 8.27
CA VAL A 43 10.13 -0.28 7.89
C VAL A 43 10.99 0.49 8.90
N GLU A 44 11.97 1.24 8.39
CA GLU A 44 12.86 2.07 9.21
C GLU A 44 12.05 3.10 10.02
N PRO A 45 12.19 3.14 11.36
CA PRO A 45 11.46 4.08 12.19
C PRO A 45 12.08 5.47 12.15
N VAL A 46 11.21 6.48 12.16
CA VAL A 46 11.56 7.86 12.49
C VAL A 46 11.47 8.02 14.00
N ILE A 47 12.52 8.55 14.61
CA ILE A 47 12.50 8.97 16.02
C ILE A 47 11.72 10.29 16.09
N VAL A 48 10.53 10.25 16.69
CA VAL A 48 9.70 11.45 16.87
C VAL A 48 10.13 12.20 18.12
N GLY A 49 10.46 11.47 19.17
CA GLY A 49 10.88 12.02 20.46
C GLY A 49 11.34 10.91 21.41
N PRO A 50 11.68 11.26 22.66
CA PRO A 50 12.07 10.28 23.67
C PRO A 50 11.04 9.16 23.79
N GLY A 51 11.45 7.93 23.48
CA GLY A 51 10.60 6.75 23.60
C GLY A 51 9.47 6.63 22.56
N CYS A 52 9.39 7.53 21.57
CA CYS A 52 8.35 7.55 20.55
C CYS A 52 8.96 7.32 19.16
N LEU A 53 8.60 6.19 18.54
CA LEU A 53 9.03 5.81 17.20
C LEU A 53 7.82 5.76 16.27
N ARG A 54 8.00 6.20 15.02
CA ARG A 54 6.96 6.22 14.00
C ARG A 54 7.47 5.59 12.72
N ARG A 55 6.72 4.66 12.15
CA ARG A 55 6.96 4.08 10.83
C ARG A 55 5.93 4.61 9.86
N ASP A 56 6.39 5.30 8.83
CA ASP A 56 5.54 5.75 7.73
C ASP A 56 5.34 4.60 6.75
N LEU A 57 4.10 4.14 6.62
CA LEU A 57 3.76 3.03 5.72
C LEU A 57 3.51 3.55 4.29
N PRO A 58 3.62 2.70 3.25
CA PRO A 58 3.25 3.10 1.90
C PRO A 58 1.84 3.66 1.84
N SER A 59 1.70 4.88 1.35
CA SER A 59 0.43 5.60 1.26
C SER A 59 0.34 6.40 -0.05
N THR A 60 -0.82 6.99 -0.33
CA THR A 60 -1.00 7.90 -1.47
C THR A 60 -0.77 9.34 -1.05
N ARG A 61 -0.83 10.28 -1.99
CA ARG A 61 -0.72 11.72 -1.70
C ARG A 61 -1.84 12.25 -0.77
N ASP A 62 -2.99 11.58 -0.75
CA ASP A 62 -4.22 12.06 -0.12
C ASP A 62 -4.37 11.48 1.30
N VAL A 63 -3.47 10.60 1.74
CA VAL A 63 -3.51 9.97 3.04
C VAL A 63 -2.12 9.65 3.54
N ARG A 64 -1.87 9.88 4.82
CA ARG A 64 -0.69 9.37 5.52
C ARG A 64 -1.11 8.19 6.38
N VAL A 65 -0.42 7.07 6.25
CA VAL A 65 -0.67 5.86 7.04
C VAL A 65 0.59 5.53 7.82
N TRP A 66 0.43 5.17 9.09
CA TRP A 66 1.58 4.99 9.98
C TRP A 66 1.33 3.97 11.09
N VAL A 67 2.43 3.53 11.68
CA VAL A 67 2.44 2.83 12.96
C VAL A 67 3.32 3.60 13.94
N VAL A 68 2.84 3.80 15.16
CA VAL A 68 3.60 4.42 16.25
C VAL A 68 3.82 3.39 17.35
N ASP A 69 5.05 3.33 17.84
CA ASP A 69 5.44 2.63 19.06
C ASP A 69 5.85 3.67 20.11
N MET A 70 5.25 3.59 21.29
CA MET A 70 5.67 4.36 22.46
C MET A 70 6.08 3.39 23.56
N VAL A 71 7.28 3.54 24.11
CA VAL A 71 7.76 2.71 25.23
C VAL A 71 7.09 3.13 26.55
N PRO A 72 7.08 2.28 27.59
CA PRO A 72 6.48 2.61 28.89
C PRO A 72 6.94 3.98 29.44
N GLY A 73 5.99 4.76 29.97
CA GLY A 73 6.23 6.08 30.53
C GLY A 73 6.45 7.20 29.51
N SER A 74 6.31 6.92 28.21
CA SER A 74 6.49 7.93 27.17
C SER A 74 5.25 8.80 26.99
N GLN A 75 5.48 10.04 26.57
CA GLN A 75 4.47 10.98 26.13
C GLN A 75 4.89 11.56 24.79
N TRP A 76 3.92 11.83 23.91
CA TRP A 76 4.19 12.50 22.64
C TRP A 76 4.90 13.84 22.88
N PRO A 77 5.99 14.16 22.16
CA PRO A 77 6.93 15.20 22.57
C PRO A 77 6.35 16.62 22.55
N SER A 78 5.27 16.86 21.81
CA SER A 78 4.56 18.14 21.74
C SER A 78 3.07 17.92 21.56
N VAL A 79 2.25 18.95 21.77
CA VAL A 79 0.83 18.90 21.36
C VAL A 79 0.77 18.71 19.85
N ASP A 80 0.14 17.63 19.42
CA ASP A 80 -0.12 17.34 18.02
C ASP A 80 -1.41 18.03 17.57
N VAL A 81 -1.42 18.50 16.32
CA VAL A 81 -2.51 19.30 15.75
C VAL A 81 -2.86 18.76 14.38
N HIS A 82 -4.11 18.34 14.20
CA HIS A 82 -4.56 17.68 12.97
C HIS A 82 -5.48 18.59 12.16
N ASP A 83 -4.93 19.34 11.20
CA ASP A 83 -5.72 20.25 10.35
C ASP A 83 -6.84 19.53 9.59
N THR A 84 -6.65 18.25 9.27
CA THR A 84 -7.52 17.43 8.42
C THR A 84 -8.12 16.22 9.16
N GLY A 85 -7.82 16.08 10.45
CA GLY A 85 -8.25 14.97 11.28
C GLY A 85 -7.27 13.80 11.33
N GLU A 86 -7.60 12.83 12.18
CA GLU A 86 -6.82 11.63 12.41
C GLU A 86 -7.72 10.48 12.88
N GLU A 87 -7.43 9.27 12.41
CA GLU A 87 -8.04 8.05 12.90
C GLU A 87 -6.95 7.15 13.48
N VAL A 88 -7.17 6.60 14.67
CA VAL A 88 -6.19 5.76 15.38
C VAL A 88 -6.85 4.47 15.84
N PHE A 89 -6.14 3.36 15.69
CA PHE A 89 -6.49 2.07 16.25
C PHE A 89 -5.39 1.58 17.19
N VAL A 90 -5.77 1.24 18.42
CA VAL A 90 -4.83 0.68 19.41
C VAL A 90 -4.62 -0.80 19.10
N MET A 91 -3.42 -1.15 18.62
CA MET A 91 -3.07 -2.52 18.26
C MET A 91 -2.70 -3.36 19.49
N SER A 92 -1.92 -2.78 20.41
CA SER A 92 -1.49 -3.44 21.65
C SER A 92 -1.08 -2.41 22.70
N GLY A 93 -1.14 -2.77 23.99
CA GLY A 93 -0.72 -1.92 25.10
C GLY A 93 -1.81 -0.96 25.58
N GLU A 94 -1.42 0.22 26.04
CA GLU A 94 -2.31 1.23 26.64
C GLU A 94 -2.05 2.62 26.05
N LEU A 95 -3.06 3.17 25.39
CA LEU A 95 -3.09 4.58 25.04
C LEU A 95 -3.82 5.37 26.14
N ILE A 96 -3.24 6.48 26.58
CA ILE A 96 -3.91 7.44 27.44
C ILE A 96 -4.13 8.73 26.65
N GLU A 97 -5.39 9.09 26.48
CA GLU A 97 -5.84 10.30 25.80
C GLU A 97 -6.65 11.17 26.78
N GLY A 98 -6.10 12.32 27.16
CA GLY A 98 -6.56 13.09 28.31
C GLY A 98 -6.60 12.22 29.58
N GLU A 99 -7.79 12.06 30.15
CA GLU A 99 -8.04 11.23 31.36
C GLU A 99 -8.45 9.78 31.03
N GLN A 100 -8.65 9.45 29.75
CA GLN A 100 -9.16 8.14 29.34
C GLN A 100 -8.03 7.17 29.03
N ARG A 101 -8.15 5.94 29.54
CA ARG A 101 -7.25 4.82 29.23
C ARG A 101 -7.92 3.88 28.25
N LEU A 102 -7.22 3.59 27.15
CA LEU A 102 -7.75 2.88 25.99
C LEU A 102 -6.81 1.71 25.66
N GLY A 103 -7.39 0.52 25.62
CA GLY A 103 -6.67 -0.73 25.38
C GLY A 103 -6.76 -1.20 23.93
N PRO A 104 -6.24 -2.40 23.63
CA PRO A 104 -6.29 -2.96 22.28
C PRO A 104 -7.72 -3.12 21.78
N GLY A 105 -7.96 -2.80 20.51
CA GLY A 105 -9.30 -2.81 19.92
C GLY A 105 -10.04 -1.47 20.02
N SER A 106 -9.51 -0.51 20.78
CA SER A 106 -10.05 0.86 20.78
C SER A 106 -9.75 1.56 19.45
N TYR A 107 -10.79 2.16 18.88
CA TYR A 107 -10.70 3.06 17.73
C TYR A 107 -11.01 4.49 18.19
N LEU A 108 -10.20 5.45 17.73
CA LEU A 108 -10.33 6.85 18.02
C LEU A 108 -10.50 7.61 16.70
N PHE A 109 -11.42 8.57 16.73
CA PHE A 109 -11.64 9.51 15.65
C PHE A 109 -11.40 10.93 16.18
N PHE A 110 -10.44 11.62 15.56
CA PHE A 110 -10.10 13.00 15.85
C PHE A 110 -10.54 13.86 14.65
N PRO A 111 -11.55 14.75 14.80
CA PRO A 111 -12.00 15.60 13.71
C PRO A 111 -10.94 16.63 13.28
N PRO A 112 -11.07 17.25 12.10
CA PRO A 112 -10.25 18.40 11.70
C PRO A 112 -10.17 19.49 12.78
N GLY A 113 -8.97 20.00 13.01
CA GLY A 113 -8.66 21.01 14.04
C GLY A 113 -8.48 20.46 15.46
N SER A 114 -8.61 19.14 15.65
CA SER A 114 -8.31 18.48 16.92
C SER A 114 -6.86 18.68 17.35
N ARG A 115 -6.65 18.63 18.66
CA ARG A 115 -5.34 18.78 19.31
C ARG A 115 -5.25 17.81 20.47
N HIS A 116 -4.13 17.12 20.57
CA HIS A 116 -3.94 16.13 21.63
C HIS A 116 -2.45 15.86 21.89
N GLN A 117 -2.15 15.20 23.00
CA GLN A 117 -0.78 14.83 23.35
C GLN A 117 -0.83 13.47 24.07
N PRO A 118 -0.91 12.36 23.32
CA PRO A 118 -1.11 11.05 23.91
C PRO A 118 0.08 10.65 24.77
N ARG A 119 -0.19 9.84 25.79
CA ARG A 119 0.84 9.23 26.65
C ARG A 119 0.54 7.75 26.90
N THR A 120 1.50 7.05 27.48
CA THR A 120 1.33 5.66 27.91
C THR A 120 2.10 5.41 29.19
N GLU A 121 1.55 4.60 30.10
CA GLU A 121 2.29 4.13 31.27
C GLU A 121 2.93 2.77 31.02
N THR A 122 2.32 1.93 30.19
CA THR A 122 2.75 0.53 29.98
C THR A 122 3.33 0.24 28.60
N GLY A 123 3.37 1.25 27.73
CA GLY A 123 3.75 1.13 26.33
C GLY A 123 2.53 0.92 25.42
N VAL A 124 2.64 1.36 24.16
CA VAL A 124 1.55 1.21 23.17
C VAL A 124 2.07 1.07 21.76
N ARG A 125 1.36 0.28 20.96
CA ARG A 125 1.49 0.24 19.49
C ARG A 125 0.17 0.66 18.86
N LEU A 126 0.26 1.64 17.98
CA LEU A 126 -0.87 2.29 17.32
C LEU A 126 -0.74 2.13 15.81
N PHE A 127 -1.86 1.91 15.13
CA PHE A 127 -1.99 2.12 13.70
C PHE A 127 -2.82 3.38 13.48
N GLY A 128 -2.43 4.24 12.55
CA GLY A 128 -3.19 5.45 12.30
C GLY A 128 -3.16 5.96 10.87
N ILE A 129 -4.14 6.80 10.58
CA ILE A 129 -4.45 7.37 9.29
C ILE A 129 -4.71 8.87 9.48
N ASN A 130 -3.95 9.71 8.78
CA ASN A 130 -4.29 11.13 8.62
C ASN A 130 -4.75 11.35 7.18
N PRO A 131 -5.99 11.79 6.94
CA PRO A 131 -6.36 12.36 5.66
C PRO A 131 -5.45 13.56 5.35
N VAL A 132 -5.08 13.76 4.10
CA VAL A 132 -4.36 14.96 3.65
C VAL A 132 -5.31 15.73 2.75
N ALA A 133 -5.53 17.02 3.05
CA ALA A 133 -6.37 17.85 2.20
C ALA A 133 -5.75 17.91 0.80
N PRO A 134 -6.56 17.79 -0.27
CA PRO A 134 -6.04 17.98 -1.60
C PRO A 134 -5.46 19.39 -1.70
N VAL A 135 -4.25 19.51 -2.26
CA VAL A 135 -3.73 20.81 -2.69
C VAL A 135 -4.69 21.32 -3.75
N VAL A 136 -5.58 22.24 -3.38
CA VAL A 136 -6.37 22.98 -4.35
C VAL A 136 -5.38 23.85 -5.10
N ALA A 137 -5.08 23.49 -6.34
CA ALA A 137 -4.27 24.32 -7.22
C ALA A 137 -4.94 25.71 -7.30
N ARG A 138 -4.24 26.73 -6.80
CA ARG A 138 -4.62 28.13 -6.96
C ARG A 138 -4.28 28.60 -8.36
#